data_AF-Q98PG1-F1
#
_entry.id   AF-Q98PG1-F1
#
_cell.length_a   1.000
_cell.length_b   1.000
_cell.length_c   1.000
_cell.angle_alpha   90.00
_cell.angle_beta   90.00
_cell.angle_gamma   90.00
#
_symmetry.space_group_name_H-M   'P 1'
#
loop_
_entity.id
_entity.type
_entity.pdbx_description
1 polymer ?
#
loop_
_entity_poly.entity_id
_entity_poly.type
_entity_poly.pdbx_seq_one_letter_code
_entity_poly.pdbx_strand_id
1 'polypeptide(L)'
;MALISPIARRLAKEKQVDISLIKGSGHDGKILESDVLKFIAEQQNAPKAAEPAPAPAATSAAPAAAPAAAAAPVSPSKEVAKLEARREKVTTIRKAIARAMKNSQDNVAYVSLVHEIDMTKLWDLRKSVVEKVKDLTGIKLTFLPFILKAIAIAIKDFQIFGAKYDEKTEELVYPDTVNLGVAVDTDHGLMVPVIKNAQSLNLVEFSQEIIRLANLARTKTIKPADMSGATFTITNYGSVGSLFGTPVINYPELAIAGVGAIVDKVYWKNGAAVPGKVMWITIAADHRWIDGATMGKFISKVKSLLEQPEILGVF
;
A
#
# COMPACT_ATOMS: atom_id res chain seq x y z
N MET A 1 50.58 4.90 -0.57
CA MET A 1 49.34 4.65 -1.34
C MET A 1 48.16 4.82 -0.40
N ALA A 2 47.24 5.74 -0.69
CA ALA A 2 46.09 5.98 0.18
C ALA A 2 45.23 4.71 0.30
N LEU A 3 44.83 4.34 1.53
CA LEU A 3 43.88 3.25 1.74
C LEU A 3 42.51 3.68 1.20
N ILE A 4 41.83 2.80 0.48
CA ILE A 4 40.50 3.06 -0.09
C ILE A 4 39.49 2.06 0.47
N SER A 5 38.30 2.53 0.81
CA SER A 5 37.21 1.63 1.21
C SER A 5 36.77 0.73 0.03
N PRO A 6 36.34 -0.52 0.28
CA PRO A 6 35.89 -1.43 -0.79
C PRO A 6 34.77 -0.85 -1.66
N ILE A 7 33.88 -0.08 -1.05
CA ILE A 7 32.73 0.55 -1.70
C ILE A 7 33.20 1.69 -2.63
N ALA A 8 34.08 2.58 -2.15
CA ALA A 8 34.66 3.65 -2.98
C ALA A 8 35.47 3.10 -4.16
N ARG A 9 36.21 2.00 -3.97
CA ARG A 9 36.99 1.35 -5.05
C ARG A 9 36.08 0.81 -6.16
N ARG A 10 34.95 0.20 -5.79
CA ARG A 10 33.96 -0.29 -6.76
C ARG A 10 33.35 0.87 -7.55
N LEU A 11 32.96 1.95 -6.85
CA LEU A 11 32.33 3.12 -7.46
C LEU A 11 33.29 3.86 -8.42
N ALA A 12 34.55 4.06 -8.03
CA ALA A 12 35.55 4.69 -8.89
C ALA A 12 35.82 3.89 -10.17
N LYS A 13 35.85 2.55 -10.08
CA LYS A 13 36.00 1.67 -11.26
C LYS A 13 34.80 1.75 -12.20
N GLU A 14 33.59 1.78 -11.66
CA GLU A 14 32.37 1.87 -12.46
C GLU A 14 32.25 3.20 -13.21
N LYS A 15 32.65 4.30 -12.56
CA LYS A 15 32.58 5.66 -13.12
C LYS A 15 33.88 6.11 -13.82
N GLN A 16 34.84 5.20 -13.98
CA GLN A 16 36.15 5.44 -14.63
C GLN A 16 36.91 6.63 -14.04
N VAL A 17 36.83 6.79 -12.72
CA VAL A 17 37.50 7.88 -12.01
C VAL A 17 38.89 7.44 -11.55
N ASP A 18 39.91 8.24 -11.87
CA ASP A 18 41.26 8.00 -11.39
C ASP A 18 41.36 8.32 -9.89
N ILE A 19 41.53 7.26 -9.10
CA ILE A 19 41.59 7.29 -7.64
C ILE A 19 42.80 8.09 -7.14
N SER A 20 43.88 8.18 -7.94
CA SER A 20 45.08 8.94 -7.57
C SER A 20 44.84 10.44 -7.47
N LEU A 21 43.76 10.94 -8.11
CA LEU A 21 43.36 12.34 -8.12
C LEU A 21 42.43 12.71 -6.96
N ILE A 22 41.97 11.73 -6.17
CA ILE A 22 41.03 11.94 -5.08
C ILE A 22 41.77 11.97 -3.74
N LYS A 23 41.63 13.07 -3.01
CA LYS A 23 42.08 13.17 -1.61
C LYS A 23 41.01 12.60 -0.68
N GLY A 24 41.33 11.53 0.04
CA GLY A 24 40.41 10.88 0.97
C GLY A 24 40.15 11.73 2.21
N SER A 25 38.89 11.82 2.63
CA SER A 25 38.47 12.57 3.83
C SER A 25 38.29 11.69 5.07
N GLY A 26 38.45 10.37 4.95
CA GLY A 26 38.32 9.42 6.06
C GLY A 26 39.52 9.43 7.03
N HIS A 27 39.36 8.76 8.17
CA HIS A 27 40.42 8.55 9.17
C HIS A 27 41.69 7.97 8.51
N ASP A 28 42.85 8.54 8.84
CA ASP A 28 44.16 8.26 8.20
C ASP A 28 44.24 8.53 6.68
N GLY A 29 43.40 9.43 6.16
CA GLY A 29 43.40 9.82 4.74
C GLY A 29 42.75 8.80 3.82
N LYS A 30 41.86 7.96 4.37
CA LYS A 30 41.16 6.91 3.63
C LYS A 30 40.13 7.50 2.66
N ILE A 31 40.08 6.98 1.43
CA ILE A 31 39.10 7.41 0.42
C ILE A 31 37.74 6.73 0.66
N LEU A 32 36.73 7.56 0.90
CA LEU A 32 35.34 7.16 1.13
C LEU A 32 34.49 7.35 -0.14
N GLU A 33 33.31 6.75 -0.14
CA GLU A 33 32.37 6.83 -1.28
C GLU A 33 31.97 8.28 -1.59
N SER A 34 31.76 9.08 -0.54
CA SER A 34 31.46 10.51 -0.64
C SER A 34 32.54 11.31 -1.38
N ASP A 35 33.80 10.90 -1.30
CA ASP A 35 34.91 11.61 -1.93
C ASP A 35 34.90 11.37 -3.45
N VAL A 36 34.56 10.15 -3.88
CA VAL A 36 34.41 9.80 -5.30
C VAL A 36 33.22 10.54 -5.93
N LEU A 37 32.09 10.61 -5.20
CA LEU A 37 30.91 11.33 -5.68
C LEU A 37 31.13 12.84 -5.78
N LYS A 38 31.82 13.45 -4.79
CA LYS A 38 32.19 14.87 -4.84
C LYS A 38 33.11 15.17 -6.02
N PHE A 39 34.12 14.33 -6.24
CA PHE A 39 35.05 14.51 -7.36
C PHE A 39 34.33 14.46 -8.73
N ILE A 40 33.36 13.56 -8.91
CA ILE A 40 32.54 13.50 -10.13
C ILE A 40 31.68 14.76 -10.29
N ALA A 41 31.06 15.23 -9.21
CA ALA A 41 30.23 16.43 -9.22
C ALA A 41 31.04 17.71 -9.53
N GLU A 42 32.29 17.76 -9.06
CA GLU A 42 33.23 18.85 -9.33
C GLU A 42 33.75 18.80 -10.78
N GLN A 43 34.02 17.63 -11.34
CA GLN A 43 34.36 17.50 -12.77
C GLN A 43 33.21 17.90 -13.71
N GLN A 44 31.96 17.67 -13.29
CA GLN A 44 30.78 18.07 -14.06
C GLN A 44 30.48 19.58 -13.97
N ASN A 45 31.09 20.28 -13.02
CA ASN A 45 30.89 21.72 -12.78
C ASN A 45 32.17 22.56 -12.91
N ALA A 46 33.22 22.06 -13.57
CA ALA A 46 34.48 22.77 -13.72
C ALA A 46 34.43 23.82 -14.87
N PRO A 47 34.52 25.14 -14.59
CA PRO A 47 34.79 26.16 -15.59
C PRO A 47 36.26 26.12 -16.05
N LYS A 48 36.47 26.43 -17.34
CA LYS A 48 37.78 26.55 -18.01
C LYS A 48 38.65 27.62 -17.33
N ALA A 49 39.91 27.28 -17.08
CA ALA A 49 40.88 27.99 -16.24
C ALA A 49 41.26 29.42 -16.65
N ALA A 50 41.54 30.25 -15.64
CA ALA A 50 42.57 31.30 -15.63
C ALA A 50 43.04 31.59 -14.18
N GLU A 51 44.33 31.44 -13.91
CA GLU A 51 45.10 31.87 -12.73
C GLU A 51 45.39 33.39 -12.74
N PRO A 52 46.02 34.00 -11.70
CA PRO A 52 45.88 33.81 -10.25
C PRO A 52 45.66 35.16 -9.50
N ALA A 53 45.18 35.10 -8.26
CA ALA A 53 45.08 36.26 -7.36
C ALA A 53 46.36 36.46 -6.51
N PRO A 54 46.57 37.66 -5.95
CA PRO A 54 47.00 37.74 -4.56
C PRO A 54 46.10 38.63 -3.70
N ALA A 55 45.60 38.00 -2.62
CA ALA A 55 45.51 38.44 -1.22
C ALA A 55 44.82 39.78 -0.80
N PRO A 56 44.27 39.83 0.44
CA PRO A 56 43.07 40.61 0.77
C PRO A 56 43.35 41.88 1.59
N ALA A 57 42.47 42.88 1.48
CA ALA A 57 42.35 43.94 2.48
C ALA A 57 40.94 44.55 2.49
N ALA A 58 40.55 44.99 3.67
CA ALA A 58 39.21 45.39 4.07
C ALA A 58 38.77 46.79 3.58
N THR A 59 37.47 47.01 3.76
CA THR A 59 36.79 48.28 4.11
C THR A 59 36.25 49.18 3.00
N SER A 60 35.02 49.61 3.28
CA SER A 60 34.38 50.89 2.93
C SER A 60 33.56 50.96 1.63
N ALA A 61 32.50 51.75 1.77
CA ALA A 61 31.36 51.87 0.90
C ALA A 61 31.51 52.96 -0.19
N ALA A 62 30.73 52.75 -1.26
CA ALA A 62 30.26 53.68 -2.30
C ALA A 62 31.27 54.12 -3.39
N PRO A 63 30.82 54.56 -4.59
CA PRO A 63 29.47 54.64 -5.17
C PRO A 63 29.31 53.95 -6.55
N ALA A 64 28.07 53.96 -7.06
CA ALA A 64 27.54 53.28 -8.24
C ALA A 64 28.31 53.44 -9.57
N ALA A 65 28.52 52.31 -10.26
CA ALA A 65 28.83 52.23 -11.68
C ALA A 65 27.59 51.80 -12.47
N ALA A 66 27.35 52.47 -13.60
CA ALA A 66 26.19 52.30 -14.46
C ALA A 66 26.01 50.85 -14.96
N PRO A 67 24.78 50.32 -15.10
CA PRO A 67 24.57 48.96 -15.59
C PRO A 67 25.03 48.83 -17.04
N ALA A 68 25.95 47.89 -17.27
CA ALA A 68 26.29 47.42 -18.60
C ALA A 68 25.04 46.84 -19.29
N ALA A 69 24.92 47.11 -20.60
CA ALA A 69 23.79 46.72 -21.44
C ALA A 69 23.40 45.25 -21.25
N ALA A 70 22.12 45.02 -20.95
CA ALA A 70 21.55 43.69 -20.80
C ALA A 70 21.81 42.86 -22.05
N ALA A 71 22.45 41.71 -21.88
CA ALA A 71 22.51 40.68 -22.90
C ALA A 71 21.08 40.30 -23.29
N ALA A 72 20.78 40.31 -24.58
CA ALA A 72 19.48 39.93 -25.12
C ALA A 72 19.08 38.53 -24.60
N PRO A 73 17.81 38.31 -24.21
CA PRO A 73 17.37 37.01 -23.74
C PRO A 73 17.58 35.97 -24.83
N VAL A 74 18.37 34.94 -24.52
CA VAL A 74 18.49 33.74 -25.35
C VAL A 74 17.09 33.15 -25.50
N SER A 75 16.57 33.19 -26.73
CA SER A 75 15.25 32.65 -27.05
C SER A 75 15.28 31.12 -26.82
N PRO A 76 14.30 30.52 -26.12
CA PRO A 76 14.32 29.11 -25.81
C PRO A 76 14.08 28.31 -27.10
N SER A 77 15.16 27.88 -27.75
CA SER A 77 15.10 27.11 -28.99
C SER A 77 15.55 25.68 -28.75
N LYS A 78 14.66 24.90 -28.15
CA LYS A 78 14.36 23.54 -28.62
C LYS A 78 12.85 23.37 -28.47
N GLU A 79 12.15 23.47 -29.58
CA GLU A 79 10.77 23.03 -29.69
C GLU A 79 10.76 21.54 -29.30
N VAL A 80 10.33 21.24 -28.08
CA VAL A 80 10.22 19.87 -27.61
C VAL A 80 9.18 19.22 -28.50
N ALA A 81 9.59 18.28 -29.35
CA ALA A 81 8.71 17.60 -30.28
C ALA A 81 7.44 17.18 -29.54
N LYS A 82 6.30 17.69 -30.00
CA LYS A 82 5.02 17.47 -29.32
C LYS A 82 4.71 15.98 -29.37
N LEU A 83 4.78 15.32 -28.22
CA LEU A 83 4.48 13.89 -28.12
C LEU A 83 3.06 13.67 -28.63
N GLU A 84 2.91 12.82 -29.65
CA GLU A 84 1.59 12.41 -30.11
C GLU A 84 0.89 11.62 -29.02
N ALA A 85 -0.32 12.06 -28.66
CA ALA A 85 -1.09 11.46 -27.56
C ALA A 85 -2.39 10.85 -28.07
N ARG A 86 -2.61 9.57 -27.76
CA ARG A 86 -3.91 8.91 -27.91
C ARG A 86 -4.91 9.49 -26.90
N ARG A 87 -6.13 9.76 -27.35
CA ARG A 87 -7.24 10.23 -26.51
C ARG A 87 -8.35 9.19 -26.48
N GLU A 88 -8.90 8.94 -25.30
CA GLU A 88 -10.08 8.09 -25.14
C GLU A 88 -11.06 8.72 -24.13
N LYS A 89 -12.35 8.46 -24.33
CA LYS A 89 -13.40 8.97 -23.44
C LYS A 89 -13.48 8.09 -22.20
N VAL A 90 -13.44 8.70 -21.01
CA VAL A 90 -13.67 8.01 -19.75
C VAL A 90 -15.13 7.54 -19.64
N THR A 91 -15.34 6.27 -19.32
CA THR A 91 -16.67 5.66 -19.17
C THR A 91 -17.44 6.25 -17.97
N THR A 92 -18.76 6.16 -18.00
CA THR A 92 -19.62 6.65 -16.89
C THR A 92 -19.32 5.95 -15.57
N ILE A 93 -19.10 4.63 -15.59
CA ILE A 93 -18.72 3.85 -14.40
C ILE A 93 -17.41 4.37 -13.83
N ARG A 94 -16.39 4.58 -14.68
CA ARG A 94 -15.09 5.08 -14.21
C ARG A 94 -15.17 6.50 -13.63
N LYS A 95 -16.01 7.37 -14.19
CA LYS A 95 -16.29 8.70 -13.61
C LYS A 95 -16.96 8.61 -12.24
N ALA A 96 -17.92 7.70 -12.07
CA ALA A 96 -18.59 7.48 -10.79
C ALA A 96 -17.60 6.99 -9.71
N ILE A 97 -16.74 6.01 -10.06
CA ILE A 97 -15.66 5.53 -9.19
C ILE A 97 -14.73 6.68 -8.81
N ALA A 98 -14.28 7.49 -9.78
CA ALA A 98 -13.38 8.61 -9.51
C ALA A 98 -13.97 9.62 -8.52
N ARG A 99 -15.28 9.93 -8.66
CA ARG A 99 -15.99 10.80 -7.70
C ARG A 99 -16.07 10.17 -6.31
N ALA A 100 -16.38 8.88 -6.21
CA ALA A 100 -16.43 8.19 -4.92
C ALA A 100 -15.07 8.16 -4.22
N MET A 101 -13.99 7.89 -4.96
CA MET A 101 -12.62 7.90 -4.41
C MET A 101 -12.21 9.30 -3.95
N LYS A 102 -12.52 10.34 -4.73
CA LYS A 102 -12.25 11.72 -4.33
C LYS A 102 -13.07 12.11 -3.09
N ASN A 103 -14.35 11.74 -3.04
CA ASN A 103 -15.20 11.96 -1.88
C ASN A 103 -14.63 11.30 -0.62
N SER A 104 -14.13 10.07 -0.73
CA SER A 104 -13.48 9.41 0.40
C SER A 104 -12.20 10.13 0.83
N GLN A 105 -11.34 10.51 -0.12
CA GLN A 105 -10.09 11.22 0.17
C GLN A 105 -10.30 12.58 0.84
N ASP A 106 -11.36 13.29 0.46
CA ASP A 106 -11.65 14.64 0.97
C ASP A 106 -12.29 14.60 2.36
N ASN A 107 -12.97 13.50 2.71
CA ASN A 107 -13.74 13.41 3.94
C ASN A 107 -13.11 12.54 5.01
N VAL A 108 -11.98 11.87 4.77
CA VAL A 108 -11.40 10.90 5.72
C VAL A 108 -9.98 11.33 6.12
N ALA A 109 -9.68 11.29 7.43
CA ALA A 109 -8.31 11.42 7.90
C ALA A 109 -7.61 10.06 7.84
N TYR A 110 -6.99 9.72 6.71
CA TYR A 110 -6.44 8.39 6.48
C TYR A 110 -5.28 8.04 7.42
N VAL A 111 -5.41 6.89 8.08
CA VAL A 111 -4.30 6.19 8.75
C VAL A 111 -4.33 4.73 8.35
N SER A 112 -3.17 4.07 8.32
CA SER A 112 -3.08 2.65 8.00
C SER A 112 -2.06 1.92 8.84
N LEU A 113 -2.41 0.71 9.27
CA LEU A 113 -1.51 -0.22 9.94
C LEU A 113 -1.40 -1.50 9.12
N VAL A 114 -0.21 -2.07 9.07
CA VAL A 114 0.06 -3.35 8.39
C VAL A 114 0.45 -4.37 9.44
N HIS A 115 -0.18 -5.54 9.40
CA HIS A 115 0.17 -6.67 10.24
C HIS A 115 0.58 -7.85 9.37
N GLU A 116 1.58 -8.57 9.83
CA GLU A 116 1.99 -9.85 9.28
C GLU A 116 1.30 -10.98 10.05
N ILE A 117 0.75 -11.97 9.36
CA ILE A 117 -0.01 -13.11 9.92
C ILE A 117 0.64 -14.41 9.46
N ASP A 118 0.89 -15.33 10.41
CA ASP A 118 1.33 -16.69 10.14
C ASP A 118 0.13 -17.53 9.67
N MET A 119 0.08 -17.79 8.37
CA MET A 119 -1.01 -18.53 7.74
C MET A 119 -0.73 -20.03 7.66
N THR A 120 0.37 -20.51 8.24
CA THR A 120 0.83 -21.91 8.06
C THR A 120 -0.22 -22.91 8.50
N LYS A 121 -0.78 -22.76 9.70
CA LYS A 121 -1.82 -23.68 10.19
C LYS A 121 -3.08 -23.65 9.33
N LEU A 122 -3.52 -22.46 8.91
CA LEU A 122 -4.70 -22.34 8.06
C LEU A 122 -4.47 -22.92 6.67
N TRP A 123 -3.26 -22.75 6.13
CA TRP A 123 -2.84 -23.35 4.88
C TRP A 123 -2.95 -24.88 4.93
N ASP A 124 -2.39 -25.49 5.97
CA ASP A 124 -2.40 -26.94 6.15
C ASP A 124 -3.79 -27.48 6.42
N LEU A 125 -4.57 -26.81 7.29
CA LEU A 125 -5.97 -27.16 7.55
C LEU A 125 -6.77 -27.16 6.25
N ARG A 126 -6.75 -26.04 5.51
CA ARG A 126 -7.48 -25.93 4.23
C ARG A 126 -7.04 -27.04 3.28
N LYS A 127 -5.74 -27.30 3.14
CA LYS A 127 -5.22 -28.36 2.27
C LYS A 127 -5.77 -29.74 2.65
N SER A 128 -5.92 -30.02 3.94
CA SER A 128 -6.43 -31.31 4.44
C SER A 128 -7.93 -31.53 4.23
N VAL A 129 -8.74 -30.46 4.13
CA VAL A 129 -10.21 -30.56 4.06
C VAL A 129 -10.80 -30.15 2.72
N VAL A 130 -10.08 -29.40 1.88
CA VAL A 130 -10.65 -28.74 0.68
C VAL A 130 -11.33 -29.70 -0.29
N GLU A 131 -10.74 -30.88 -0.55
CA GLU A 131 -11.34 -31.85 -1.47
C GLU A 131 -12.58 -32.50 -0.84
N LYS A 132 -12.53 -32.91 0.44
CA LYS A 132 -13.69 -33.46 1.14
C LYS A 132 -14.87 -32.48 1.20
N VAL A 133 -14.60 -31.21 1.51
CA VAL A 133 -15.64 -30.17 1.53
C VAL A 133 -16.23 -29.99 0.14
N LYS A 134 -15.39 -29.99 -0.90
CA LYS A 134 -15.85 -29.89 -2.29
C LYS A 134 -16.72 -31.08 -2.69
N ASP A 135 -16.34 -32.30 -2.30
CA ASP A 135 -17.12 -33.50 -2.60
C ASP A 135 -18.48 -33.50 -1.89
N LEU A 136 -18.53 -33.03 -0.63
CA LEU A 136 -19.75 -33.00 0.16
C LEU A 136 -20.71 -31.85 -0.20
N THR A 137 -20.17 -30.70 -0.63
CA THR A 137 -20.95 -29.45 -0.78
C THR A 137 -20.98 -28.90 -2.20
N GLY A 138 -20.14 -29.41 -3.11
CA GLY A 138 -19.90 -28.85 -4.43
C GLY A 138 -19.03 -27.58 -4.42
N ILE A 139 -18.59 -27.10 -3.25
CA ILE A 139 -17.90 -25.81 -3.11
C ILE A 139 -16.43 -25.99 -2.79
N LYS A 140 -15.56 -25.43 -3.63
CA LYS A 140 -14.11 -25.41 -3.39
C LYS A 140 -13.76 -24.31 -2.39
N LEU A 141 -13.39 -24.72 -1.18
CA LEU A 141 -13.00 -23.80 -0.12
C LEU A 141 -11.73 -23.02 -0.49
N THR A 142 -11.72 -21.70 -0.29
CA THR A 142 -10.55 -20.80 -0.46
C THR A 142 -10.16 -20.17 0.87
N PHE A 143 -9.14 -19.29 0.91
CA PHE A 143 -8.74 -18.60 2.14
C PHE A 143 -9.66 -17.42 2.51
N LEU A 144 -10.28 -16.77 1.52
CA LEU A 144 -11.09 -15.57 1.74
C LEU A 144 -12.28 -15.80 2.70
N PRO A 145 -13.05 -16.91 2.63
CA PRO A 145 -14.09 -17.23 3.61
C PRO A 145 -13.61 -17.23 5.06
N PHE A 146 -12.41 -17.76 5.34
CA PHE A 146 -11.85 -17.75 6.69
C PHE A 146 -11.51 -16.33 7.17
N ILE A 147 -10.96 -15.51 6.27
CA ILE A 147 -10.62 -14.11 6.55
C ILE A 147 -11.89 -13.30 6.84
N LEU A 148 -12.94 -13.47 6.02
CA LEU A 148 -14.22 -12.81 6.23
C LEU A 148 -14.89 -13.26 7.54
N LYS A 149 -14.87 -14.56 7.85
CA LYS A 149 -15.39 -15.08 9.12
C LYS A 149 -14.61 -14.50 10.31
N ALA A 150 -13.27 -14.45 10.25
CA ALA A 150 -12.45 -13.86 11.30
C ALA A 150 -12.75 -12.37 11.52
N ILE A 151 -12.91 -11.60 10.44
CA ILE A 151 -13.30 -10.18 10.49
C ILE A 151 -14.72 -10.04 11.07
N ALA A 152 -15.68 -10.83 10.63
CA ALA A 152 -17.06 -10.78 11.14
C ALA A 152 -17.13 -11.07 12.64
N ILE A 153 -16.32 -12.02 13.13
CA ILE A 153 -16.18 -12.31 14.57
C ILE A 153 -15.54 -11.11 15.28
N ALA A 154 -14.44 -10.57 14.76
CA ALA A 154 -13.73 -9.45 15.39
C ALA A 154 -14.60 -8.18 15.48
N ILE A 155 -15.44 -7.89 14.47
CA ILE A 155 -16.33 -6.72 14.49
C ILE A 155 -17.30 -6.75 15.68
N LYS A 156 -17.69 -7.93 16.18
CA LYS A 156 -18.54 -8.02 17.39
C LYS A 156 -17.88 -7.41 18.63
N ASP A 157 -16.57 -7.62 18.77
CA ASP A 157 -15.77 -7.09 19.89
C ASP A 157 -15.37 -5.62 19.64
N PHE A 158 -15.34 -5.18 18.38
CA PHE A 158 -14.89 -3.86 17.94
C PHE A 158 -15.92 -3.21 17.01
N GLN A 159 -17.11 -2.91 17.54
CA GLN A 159 -18.27 -2.45 16.76
C GLN A 159 -18.01 -1.18 15.94
N ILE A 160 -17.05 -0.33 16.35
CA ILE A 160 -16.65 0.88 15.62
C ILE A 160 -16.20 0.59 14.18
N PHE A 161 -15.65 -0.59 13.88
CA PHE A 161 -15.28 -0.96 12.51
C PHE A 161 -16.50 -1.28 11.63
N GLY A 162 -17.66 -1.59 12.22
CA GLY A 162 -18.92 -1.72 11.49
C GLY A 162 -19.75 -0.44 11.46
N ALA A 163 -19.33 0.61 12.16
CA ALA A 163 -20.06 1.86 12.26
C ALA A 163 -19.91 2.71 10.98
N LYS A 164 -20.74 3.74 10.87
CA LYS A 164 -20.70 4.77 9.83
C LYS A 164 -20.86 6.14 10.46
N TYR A 165 -20.24 7.14 9.87
CA TYR A 165 -20.51 8.53 10.24
C TYR A 165 -21.67 9.07 9.41
N ASP A 166 -22.75 9.48 10.06
CA ASP A 166 -23.85 10.21 9.43
C ASP A 166 -23.59 11.71 9.55
N GLU A 167 -23.17 12.32 8.45
CA GLU A 167 -22.89 13.77 8.39
C GLU A 167 -24.13 14.65 8.67
N LYS A 168 -25.34 14.13 8.46
CA LYS A 168 -26.57 14.93 8.62
C LYS A 168 -26.96 15.08 10.07
N THR A 169 -26.78 14.02 10.85
CA THR A 169 -27.08 14.00 12.28
C THR A 169 -25.85 14.19 13.15
N GLU A 170 -24.66 14.15 12.55
CA GLU A 170 -23.35 14.20 13.22
C GLU A 170 -23.15 13.01 14.20
N GLU A 171 -23.73 11.86 13.87
CA GLU A 171 -23.71 10.67 14.73
C GLU A 171 -22.88 9.54 14.13
N LEU A 172 -22.30 8.71 15.00
CA LEU A 172 -21.79 7.40 14.62
C LEU A 172 -22.93 6.38 14.72
N VAL A 173 -23.34 5.84 13.57
CA VAL A 173 -24.40 4.85 13.46
C VAL A 173 -23.78 3.46 13.50
N TYR A 174 -24.21 2.64 14.46
CA TYR A 174 -23.77 1.26 14.66
C TYR A 174 -24.86 0.28 14.19
N PRO A 175 -24.71 -0.37 13.03
CA PRO A 175 -25.70 -1.32 12.54
C PRO A 175 -25.72 -2.61 13.38
N ASP A 176 -26.92 -3.17 13.59
CA ASP A 176 -27.11 -4.45 14.32
C ASP A 176 -26.59 -5.69 13.55
N THR A 177 -26.28 -5.52 12.27
CA THR A 177 -25.85 -6.60 11.38
C THR A 177 -24.48 -6.29 10.79
N VAL A 178 -23.65 -7.32 10.65
CA VAL A 178 -22.35 -7.19 9.99
C VAL A 178 -22.53 -7.54 8.52
N ASN A 179 -22.40 -6.55 7.65
CA ASN A 179 -22.49 -6.74 6.20
C ASN A 179 -21.12 -6.46 5.59
N LEU A 180 -20.51 -7.46 4.96
CA LEU A 180 -19.15 -7.34 4.45
C LEU A 180 -19.16 -7.02 2.96
N GLY A 181 -18.68 -5.83 2.61
CA GLY A 181 -18.35 -5.47 1.24
C GLY A 181 -17.12 -6.24 0.79
N VAL A 182 -17.15 -6.88 -0.38
CA VAL A 182 -16.01 -7.60 -0.94
C VAL A 182 -15.70 -7.02 -2.31
N ALA A 183 -14.52 -6.43 -2.45
CA ALA A 183 -14.11 -5.85 -3.71
C ALA A 183 -13.87 -6.94 -4.76
N VAL A 184 -14.57 -6.83 -5.89
CA VAL A 184 -14.48 -7.73 -7.05
C VAL A 184 -13.99 -6.93 -8.24
N ASP A 185 -12.86 -7.38 -8.79
CA ASP A 185 -12.33 -6.83 -10.03
C ASP A 185 -13.12 -7.33 -11.25
N THR A 186 -13.44 -6.41 -12.15
CA THR A 186 -14.19 -6.65 -13.38
C THR A 186 -13.62 -5.80 -14.51
N ASP A 187 -13.86 -6.19 -15.76
CA ASP A 187 -13.41 -5.44 -16.95
C ASP A 187 -13.91 -3.98 -17.01
N HIS A 188 -14.92 -3.64 -16.20
CA HIS A 188 -15.55 -2.32 -16.18
C HIS A 188 -15.16 -1.48 -14.97
N GLY A 189 -14.33 -2.04 -14.09
CA GLY A 189 -13.88 -1.43 -12.85
C GLY A 189 -14.23 -2.26 -11.62
N LEU A 190 -13.70 -1.81 -10.49
CA LEU A 190 -13.90 -2.46 -9.21
C LEU A 190 -15.34 -2.24 -8.73
N MET A 191 -16.02 -3.33 -8.37
CA MET A 191 -17.33 -3.30 -7.71
C MET A 191 -17.18 -3.85 -6.29
N VAL A 192 -18.05 -3.41 -5.37
CA VAL A 192 -18.06 -3.88 -3.98
C VAL A 192 -19.43 -4.49 -3.67
N PRO A 193 -19.72 -5.72 -4.13
CA PRO A 193 -20.87 -6.47 -3.67
C PRO A 193 -20.81 -6.74 -2.15
N VAL A 194 -21.97 -6.96 -1.55
CA VAL A 194 -22.14 -7.01 -0.10
C VAL A 194 -22.69 -8.37 0.34
N ILE A 195 -21.90 -9.09 1.13
CA ILE A 195 -22.32 -10.28 1.87
C ILE A 195 -23.14 -9.83 3.07
N LYS A 196 -24.42 -10.22 3.10
CA LYS A 196 -25.35 -9.81 4.16
C LYS A 196 -25.29 -10.75 5.36
N ASN A 197 -25.51 -10.20 6.55
CA ASN A 197 -25.56 -10.96 7.81
C ASN A 197 -24.35 -11.90 7.97
N ALA A 198 -23.15 -11.40 7.66
CA ALA A 198 -21.92 -12.17 7.64
C ALA A 198 -21.63 -12.85 8.99
N GLN A 199 -22.14 -12.30 10.10
CA GLN A 199 -22.00 -12.87 11.43
C GLN A 199 -22.69 -14.22 11.63
N SER A 200 -23.69 -14.57 10.79
CA SER A 200 -24.43 -15.84 10.89
C SER A 200 -23.95 -16.89 9.90
N LEU A 201 -23.05 -16.55 8.98
CA LEU A 201 -22.63 -17.47 7.93
C LEU A 201 -21.53 -18.42 8.41
N ASN A 202 -21.60 -19.67 7.98
CA ASN A 202 -20.52 -20.63 8.04
C ASN A 202 -19.57 -20.50 6.82
N LEU A 203 -18.46 -21.22 6.82
CA LEU A 203 -17.42 -21.10 5.77
C LEU A 203 -17.91 -21.51 4.36
N VAL A 204 -18.85 -22.46 4.28
CA VAL A 204 -19.42 -22.91 3.00
C VAL A 204 -20.38 -21.86 2.47
N GLU A 205 -21.24 -21.30 3.33
CA GLU A 205 -22.16 -20.21 2.97
C GLU A 205 -21.41 -18.96 2.54
N PHE A 206 -20.34 -18.56 3.25
CA PHE A 206 -19.44 -17.50 2.81
C PHE A 206 -18.89 -17.80 1.41
N SER A 207 -18.43 -19.02 1.16
CA SER A 207 -17.87 -19.41 -0.14
C SER A 207 -18.92 -19.33 -1.26
N GLN A 208 -20.15 -19.80 -0.99
CA GLN A 208 -21.27 -19.72 -1.93
C GLN A 208 -21.61 -18.27 -2.27
N GLU A 209 -21.68 -17.40 -1.27
CA GLU A 209 -22.06 -16.01 -1.46
C GLU A 209 -20.98 -15.21 -2.21
N ILE A 210 -19.69 -15.46 -1.90
CA ILE A 210 -18.58 -14.89 -2.67
C ILE A 210 -18.67 -15.29 -4.15
N ILE A 211 -18.93 -16.57 -4.44
CA ILE A 211 -19.05 -17.07 -5.82
C ILE A 211 -20.26 -16.42 -6.51
N ARG A 212 -21.42 -16.39 -5.84
CA ARG A 212 -22.63 -15.77 -6.37
C ARG A 212 -22.40 -14.32 -6.75
N LEU A 213 -21.90 -13.52 -5.80
CA LEU A 213 -21.67 -12.09 -5.97
C LEU A 213 -20.58 -11.79 -7.01
N ALA A 214 -19.48 -12.54 -7.00
CA ALA A 214 -18.42 -12.38 -8.00
C ALA A 214 -18.92 -12.69 -9.42
N ASN A 215 -19.73 -13.73 -9.59
CA ASN A 215 -20.34 -14.05 -10.88
C ASN A 215 -21.27 -12.92 -11.33
N LEU A 216 -22.20 -12.48 -10.48
CA LEU A 216 -23.13 -11.39 -10.81
C LEU A 216 -22.42 -10.08 -11.18
N ALA A 217 -21.33 -9.74 -10.47
CA ALA A 217 -20.53 -8.55 -10.76
C ALA A 217 -19.85 -8.66 -12.14
N ARG A 218 -19.21 -9.80 -12.44
CA ARG A 218 -18.53 -10.04 -13.72
C ARG A 218 -19.49 -10.12 -14.89
N THR A 219 -20.68 -10.73 -14.71
CA THR A 219 -21.71 -10.86 -15.75
C THR A 219 -22.60 -9.62 -15.90
N LYS A 220 -22.38 -8.56 -15.11
CA LYS A 220 -23.20 -7.34 -15.08
C LYS A 220 -24.67 -7.56 -14.76
N THR A 221 -24.99 -8.63 -14.05
CA THR A 221 -26.36 -8.94 -13.61
C THR A 221 -26.56 -8.64 -12.13
N ILE A 222 -25.56 -8.03 -11.48
CA ILE A 222 -25.62 -7.61 -10.08
C ILE A 222 -26.70 -6.54 -9.86
N LYS A 223 -27.48 -6.71 -8.80
CA LYS A 223 -28.58 -5.82 -8.47
C LYS A 223 -28.12 -4.73 -7.50
N PRO A 224 -28.78 -3.54 -7.48
CA PRO A 224 -28.48 -2.50 -6.49
C PRO A 224 -28.56 -2.98 -5.03
N ALA A 225 -29.44 -3.93 -4.73
CA ALA A 225 -29.57 -4.53 -3.40
C ALA A 225 -28.33 -5.32 -2.97
N ASP A 226 -27.62 -5.95 -3.93
CA ASP A 226 -26.36 -6.67 -3.68
C ASP A 226 -25.17 -5.70 -3.51
N MET A 227 -25.33 -4.42 -3.81
CA MET A 227 -24.27 -3.41 -3.81
C MET A 227 -24.37 -2.40 -2.66
N SER A 228 -25.41 -2.48 -1.84
CA SER A 228 -25.72 -1.48 -0.82
C SER A 228 -25.60 -2.04 0.58
N GLY A 229 -25.43 -1.19 1.59
CA GLY A 229 -25.53 -1.57 3.01
C GLY A 229 -24.36 -2.38 3.57
N ALA A 230 -23.16 -2.31 2.97
CA ALA A 230 -21.93 -2.77 3.63
C ALA A 230 -21.67 -1.96 4.89
N THR A 231 -21.16 -2.61 5.93
CA THR A 231 -20.71 -2.00 7.18
C THR A 231 -19.18 -1.94 7.26
N PHE A 232 -18.51 -2.87 6.57
CA PHE A 232 -17.06 -2.93 6.47
C PHE A 232 -16.66 -3.57 5.14
N THR A 233 -15.63 -3.03 4.49
CA THR A 233 -15.15 -3.53 3.20
C THR A 233 -13.84 -4.29 3.31
N ILE A 234 -13.68 -5.31 2.47
CA ILE A 234 -12.46 -6.06 2.27
C ILE A 234 -12.07 -5.97 0.79
N THR A 235 -10.80 -5.71 0.52
CA THR A 235 -10.20 -5.82 -0.81
C THR A 235 -9.05 -6.81 -0.79
N ASN A 236 -8.96 -7.68 -1.80
CA ASN A 236 -7.98 -8.76 -1.88
C ASN A 236 -7.08 -8.61 -3.10
N TYR A 237 -6.02 -7.82 -2.95
CA TYR A 237 -4.95 -7.68 -3.95
C TYR A 237 -3.96 -8.86 -3.93
N GLY A 238 -4.03 -9.73 -2.91
CA GLY A 238 -3.29 -11.00 -2.90
C GLY A 238 -3.68 -11.95 -4.03
N SER A 239 -4.89 -11.81 -4.56
CA SER A 239 -5.35 -12.56 -5.74
C SER A 239 -4.56 -12.27 -7.02
N VAL A 240 -3.90 -11.11 -7.09
CA VAL A 240 -3.02 -10.69 -8.20
C VAL A 240 -1.54 -10.65 -7.81
N GLY A 241 -1.19 -11.25 -6.65
CA GLY A 241 0.19 -11.39 -6.18
C GLY A 241 0.76 -10.21 -5.41
N SER A 242 -0.02 -9.16 -5.12
CA SER A 242 0.46 -8.05 -4.31
C SER A 242 0.59 -8.45 -2.83
N LEU A 243 1.73 -8.11 -2.21
CA LEU A 243 2.00 -8.47 -0.81
C LEU A 243 1.20 -7.63 0.18
N PHE A 244 1.10 -6.33 -0.04
CA PHE A 244 0.32 -5.40 0.75
C PHE A 244 0.03 -4.15 -0.09
N GLY A 245 -0.91 -3.33 0.39
CA GLY A 245 -1.26 -2.05 -0.21
C GLY A 245 -2.15 -1.27 0.76
N THR A 246 -2.20 0.04 0.58
CA THR A 246 -3.05 0.92 1.40
C THR A 246 -4.39 1.15 0.69
N PRO A 247 -5.46 0.43 1.07
CA PRO A 247 -6.77 0.59 0.45
C PRO A 247 -7.41 1.96 0.78
N VAL A 248 -8.24 2.43 -0.15
CA VAL A 248 -9.09 3.62 0.01
C VAL A 248 -10.45 3.18 0.58
N ILE A 249 -10.92 3.83 1.64
CA ILE A 249 -12.17 3.52 2.34
C ILE A 249 -13.37 3.76 1.41
N ASN A 250 -14.35 2.86 1.47
CA ASN A 250 -15.63 3.03 0.79
C ASN A 250 -16.56 3.92 1.64
N TYR A 251 -16.40 5.24 1.54
CA TYR A 251 -17.17 6.21 2.33
C TYR A 251 -18.69 6.01 2.17
N PRO A 252 -19.51 6.06 3.25
CA PRO A 252 -19.21 6.52 4.62
C PRO A 252 -18.85 5.41 5.63
N GLU A 253 -18.35 4.26 5.17
CA GLU A 253 -17.70 3.30 6.09
C GLU A 253 -16.49 3.96 6.77
N LEU A 254 -16.14 3.49 7.98
CA LEU A 254 -15.04 4.09 8.74
C LEU A 254 -13.70 3.39 8.53
N ALA A 255 -13.69 2.21 7.90
CA ALA A 255 -12.50 1.41 7.70
C ALA A 255 -12.63 0.40 6.56
N ILE A 256 -11.49 -0.08 6.06
CA ILE A 256 -11.37 -1.11 5.03
C ILE A 256 -10.14 -1.98 5.30
N ALA A 257 -10.27 -3.29 5.12
CA ALA A 257 -9.14 -4.23 5.17
C ALA A 257 -8.64 -4.57 3.76
N GLY A 258 -7.33 -4.49 3.56
CA GLY A 258 -6.61 -4.98 2.39
C GLY A 258 -5.89 -6.29 2.70
N VAL A 259 -6.12 -7.32 1.89
CA VAL A 259 -5.56 -8.67 2.05
C VAL A 259 -4.49 -8.93 0.99
N GLY A 260 -3.29 -9.24 1.46
CA GLY A 260 -2.12 -9.58 0.66
C GLY A 260 -2.04 -11.02 0.20
N ALA A 261 -1.07 -11.29 -0.68
CA ALA A 261 -0.76 -12.64 -1.12
C ALA A 261 -0.19 -13.47 0.04
N ILE A 262 -0.56 -14.76 0.08
CA ILE A 262 0.07 -15.73 0.98
C ILE A 262 1.33 -16.26 0.30
N VAL A 263 2.50 -16.05 0.91
CA VAL A 263 3.80 -16.43 0.35
C VAL A 263 4.59 -17.34 1.29
N ASP A 264 5.52 -18.10 0.72
CA ASP A 264 6.55 -18.79 1.49
C ASP A 264 7.52 -17.78 2.11
N LYS A 265 7.77 -17.92 3.41
CA LYS A 265 8.72 -17.06 4.15
C LYS A 265 9.41 -17.87 5.25
N VAL A 266 10.69 -17.60 5.46
CA VAL A 266 11.41 -18.04 6.67
C VAL A 266 11.35 -16.91 7.69
N TYR A 267 10.89 -17.20 8.91
CA TYR A 267 10.79 -16.24 10.00
C TYR A 267 11.34 -16.83 11.31
N TRP A 268 11.70 -15.96 12.24
CA TRP A 268 12.24 -16.39 13.54
C TRP A 268 11.09 -16.66 14.51
N LYS A 269 11.07 -17.87 15.08
CA LYS A 269 10.13 -18.27 16.13
C LYS A 269 10.89 -19.01 17.21
N ASN A 270 10.76 -18.56 18.46
CA ASN A 270 11.46 -19.14 19.62
C ASN A 270 12.98 -19.32 19.41
N GLY A 271 13.63 -18.36 18.76
CA GLY A 271 15.07 -18.40 18.50
C GLY A 271 15.51 -19.31 17.34
N ALA A 272 14.58 -19.91 16.60
CA ALA A 272 14.89 -20.74 15.43
C ALA A 272 14.30 -20.15 14.13
N ALA A 273 14.99 -20.35 13.02
CA ALA A 273 14.47 -20.05 11.69
C ALA A 273 13.45 -21.13 11.29
N VAL A 274 12.22 -20.72 11.03
CA VAL A 274 11.09 -21.60 10.70
C VAL A 274 10.55 -21.21 9.32
N PRO A 275 10.47 -22.15 8.37
CA PRO A 275 9.75 -21.91 7.12
C PRO A 275 8.24 -21.97 7.38
N GLY A 276 7.48 -21.10 6.73
CA GLY A 276 6.01 -21.15 6.79
C GLY A 276 5.35 -20.28 5.73
N LYS A 277 4.03 -20.13 5.87
CA LYS A 277 3.19 -19.28 5.02
C LYS A 277 2.86 -17.98 5.73
N VAL A 278 3.05 -16.86 5.05
CA VAL A 278 2.81 -15.54 5.63
C VAL A 278 1.91 -14.72 4.73
N MET A 279 1.02 -13.95 5.35
CA MET A 279 0.14 -12.98 4.69
C MET A 279 0.23 -11.64 5.41
N TRP A 280 0.18 -10.55 4.65
CA TRP A 280 -0.02 -9.22 5.23
C TRP A 280 -1.49 -8.83 5.13
N ILE A 281 -1.98 -8.20 6.18
CA ILE A 281 -3.27 -7.50 6.18
C ILE A 281 -3.03 -6.04 6.53
N THR A 282 -3.55 -5.14 5.71
CA THR A 282 -3.54 -3.71 5.95
C THR A 282 -4.92 -3.29 6.41
N ILE A 283 -5.03 -2.58 7.52
CA ILE A 283 -6.26 -1.89 7.93
C ILE A 283 -6.06 -0.41 7.65
N ALA A 284 -6.93 0.18 6.83
CA ALA A 284 -7.05 1.62 6.70
C ALA A 284 -8.31 2.07 7.44
N ALA A 285 -8.22 3.18 8.16
CA ALA A 285 -9.33 3.72 8.94
C ALA A 285 -9.33 5.25 8.89
N ASP A 286 -10.51 5.82 9.19
CA ASP A 286 -10.66 7.23 9.44
C ASP A 286 -10.19 7.57 10.87
N HIS A 287 -9.03 8.23 10.96
CA HIS A 287 -8.39 8.56 12.23
C HIS A 287 -9.17 9.59 13.05
N ARG A 288 -10.21 10.23 12.49
CA ARG A 288 -11.13 11.05 13.29
C ARG A 288 -11.93 10.21 14.29
N TRP A 289 -12.19 8.95 13.96
CA TRP A 289 -13.10 8.08 14.70
C TRP A 289 -12.43 6.82 15.26
N ILE A 290 -11.34 6.34 14.63
CA ILE A 290 -10.66 5.11 15.01
C ILE A 290 -9.18 5.37 15.24
N ASP A 291 -8.75 5.22 16.50
CA ASP A 291 -7.35 5.37 16.89
C ASP A 291 -6.49 4.17 16.49
N GLY A 292 -5.18 4.41 16.29
CA GLY A 292 -4.21 3.37 15.94
C GLY A 292 -4.15 2.20 16.93
N ALA A 293 -4.33 2.45 18.23
CA ALA A 293 -4.37 1.36 19.22
C ALA A 293 -5.60 0.44 19.02
N THR A 294 -6.75 1.00 18.66
CA THR A 294 -7.97 0.26 18.36
C THR A 294 -7.83 -0.55 17.08
N MET A 295 -7.22 0.04 16.04
CA MET A 295 -6.84 -0.67 14.79
C MET A 295 -5.91 -1.85 15.06
N GLY A 296 -4.86 -1.64 15.86
CA GLY A 296 -3.90 -2.69 16.22
C GLY A 296 -4.56 -3.84 16.97
N LYS A 297 -5.42 -3.54 17.95
CA LYS A 297 -6.16 -4.57 18.71
C LYS A 297 -7.14 -5.35 17.82
N PHE A 298 -7.87 -4.66 16.95
CA PHE A 298 -8.80 -5.30 16.01
C PHE A 298 -8.08 -6.28 15.08
N ILE A 299 -7.00 -5.85 14.42
CA ILE A 299 -6.26 -6.75 13.53
C ILE A 299 -5.49 -7.82 14.31
N SER A 300 -5.05 -7.56 15.53
CA SER A 300 -4.48 -8.61 16.39
C SER A 300 -5.50 -9.70 16.72
N LYS A 301 -6.78 -9.34 16.91
CA LYS A 301 -7.86 -10.33 17.06
C LYS A 301 -8.08 -11.13 15.78
N VAL A 302 -8.11 -10.48 14.61
CA VAL A 302 -8.22 -11.17 13.31
C VAL A 302 -7.03 -12.12 13.10
N LYS A 303 -5.81 -11.66 13.40
CA LYS A 303 -4.58 -12.45 13.35
C LYS A 303 -4.67 -13.68 14.24
N SER A 304 -5.08 -13.54 15.50
CA SER A 304 -5.15 -14.68 16.43
C SER A 304 -6.16 -15.75 16.00
N LEU A 305 -7.28 -15.33 15.39
CA LEU A 305 -8.29 -16.23 14.82
C LEU A 305 -7.76 -16.99 13.59
N LEU A 306 -7.02 -16.32 12.71
CA LEU A 306 -6.44 -16.94 11.51
C LEU A 306 -5.25 -17.85 11.82
N GLU A 307 -4.49 -17.54 12.87
CA GLU A 307 -3.38 -18.37 13.37
C GLU A 307 -3.84 -19.60 14.17
N GLN A 308 -5.13 -19.67 14.52
CA GLN A 308 -5.78 -20.77 15.23
C GLN A 308 -7.08 -21.17 14.51
N PRO A 309 -7.00 -21.58 13.24
CA PRO A 309 -8.18 -21.74 12.38
C PRO A 309 -9.19 -22.78 12.86
N GLU A 310 -8.79 -23.70 13.74
CA GLU A 310 -9.66 -24.67 14.41
C GLU A 310 -10.82 -24.02 15.19
N ILE A 311 -10.61 -22.81 15.75
CA ILE A 311 -11.66 -22.12 16.52
C ILE A 311 -12.66 -21.40 15.64
N LEU A 312 -12.33 -21.12 14.37
CA LEU A 312 -13.23 -20.43 13.43
C LEU A 312 -14.48 -21.26 13.11
N GLY A 313 -14.41 -22.58 13.24
CA GLY A 313 -15.55 -23.48 13.07
C GLY A 313 -16.48 -23.59 14.29
N VAL A 314 -16.07 -23.04 15.44
CA VAL A 314 -16.88 -23.02 16.68
C VAL A 314 -17.86 -21.83 16.67
N PHE A 315 -17.50 -20.74 15.99
CA PHE A 315 -18.29 -19.51 15.86
C PHE A 315 -19.21 -19.53 14.63
#